data_AF-A0A9E1VWB4-F1
#
_entry.id   AF-A0A9E1VWB4-F1
#
_cell.length_a   1.000
_cell.length_b   1.000
_cell.length_c   1.000
_cell.angle_alpha   90.00
_cell.angle_beta   90.00
_cell.angle_gamma   90.00
#
_symmetry.space_group_name_H-M   'P 1'
#
loop_
_entity.id
_entity.type
_entity.pdbx_description
1 polymer ?
#
loop_
_entity_poly.entity_id
_entity_poly.type
_entity_poly.pdbx_seq_one_letter_code
_entity_poly.pdbx_strand_id
1 'polypeptide(L)'
;MKDMSENLNLWLTRASLQAQRYAMLLGIFLLVGLVISAQLVVYTSFLARGHINHLHQLERDRNDMQVEWGQLLIEQSAWASHSRVESIVIEQLKMGVPPAQDIVLVRQL
;
A
#
# COMPACT_ATOMS: atom_id res chain seq x y z
N MET A 1 -0.29 76.34 24.44
CA MET A 1 -1.20 75.21 24.79
C MET A 1 -1.69 74.45 23.55
N LYS A 2 -1.92 75.12 22.41
CA LYS A 2 -2.34 74.51 21.12
C LYS A 2 -1.20 73.67 20.48
N ASP A 3 -0.01 74.22 20.58
CA ASP A 3 1.32 73.70 20.36
C ASP A 3 1.58 72.34 21.05
N MET A 4 1.09 72.14 22.28
CA MET A 4 1.20 70.85 22.98
C MET A 4 0.27 69.78 22.37
N SER A 5 -0.96 70.15 21.99
CA SER A 5 -1.91 69.23 21.37
C SER A 5 -1.52 68.83 19.94
N GLU A 6 -0.91 69.72 19.17
CA GLU A 6 -0.38 69.39 17.83
C GLU A 6 0.78 68.40 17.91
N ASN A 7 1.69 68.59 18.87
CA ASN A 7 2.80 67.66 19.07
C ASN A 7 2.30 66.27 19.52
N LEU A 8 1.30 66.22 20.40
CA LEU A 8 0.69 64.97 20.84
C LEU A 8 0.05 64.20 19.67
N ASN A 9 -0.67 64.88 18.79
CA ASN A 9 -1.26 64.27 17.59
C ASN A 9 -0.20 63.77 16.60
N LEU A 10 0.89 64.52 16.43
CA LEU A 10 2.01 64.10 15.58
C LEU A 10 2.74 62.87 16.14
N TRP A 11 2.88 62.78 17.47
CA TRP A 11 3.46 61.60 18.10
C TRP A 11 2.56 60.36 17.95
N LEU A 12 1.25 60.51 18.21
CA LEU A 12 0.27 59.42 18.10
C LEU A 12 0.15 58.87 16.67
N THR A 13 0.12 59.75 15.67
CA THR A 13 0.03 59.35 14.26
C THR A 13 1.30 58.64 13.78
N ARG A 14 2.49 59.09 14.21
CA ARG A 14 3.75 58.40 13.89
C ARG A 14 3.85 57.03 14.57
N ALA A 15 3.44 56.94 15.84
CA ALA A 15 3.43 55.71 16.61
C ALA A 15 2.48 54.65 16.00
N SER A 16 1.27 55.05 15.56
CA SER A 16 0.31 54.14 14.93
C SER A 16 0.75 53.68 13.53
N LEU A 17 1.34 54.58 12.72
CA LEU A 17 1.93 54.25 11.42
C LEU A 17 3.05 53.21 11.54
N GLN A 18 3.89 53.33 12.56
CA GLN A 18 4.98 52.39 12.79
C GLN A 18 4.45 51.00 13.18
N ALA A 19 3.45 50.92 14.05
CA ALA A 19 2.78 49.66 14.39
C ALA A 19 2.10 49.01 13.17
N GLN A 20 1.44 49.80 12.32
CA GLN A 20 0.77 49.32 11.11
C GLN A 20 1.75 48.74 10.09
N ARG A 21 2.94 49.33 9.94
CA ARG A 21 3.99 48.81 9.04
C ARG A 21 4.52 47.45 9.50
N TYR A 22 4.76 47.25 10.80
CA TYR A 22 5.20 45.95 11.32
C TYR A 22 4.11 44.87 11.18
N ALA A 23 2.84 45.23 11.43
CA ALA A 23 1.72 44.31 11.24
C ALA A 23 1.58 43.87 9.77
N MET A 24 1.78 44.78 8.82
CA MET A 24 1.72 44.46 7.39
C MET A 24 2.87 43.55 6.95
N LEU A 25 4.10 43.82 7.41
CA LEU A 25 5.26 42.97 7.13
C LEU A 25 5.09 41.55 7.71
N LEU A 26 4.61 41.46 8.95
CA LEU A 26 4.32 40.18 9.59
C LEU A 26 3.23 39.41 8.84
N GLY A 27 2.16 40.10 8.43
CA GLY A 27 1.09 39.51 7.63
C GLY A 27 1.58 38.96 6.28
N ILE A 28 2.43 39.71 5.58
CA ILE A 28 3.05 39.26 4.32
C ILE A 28 3.95 38.05 4.58
N PHE A 29 4.78 38.09 5.64
CA PHE A 29 5.66 36.98 5.99
C PHE A 29 4.86 35.69 6.28
N LEU A 30 3.77 35.79 7.03
CA LEU A 30 2.88 34.66 7.31
C LEU A 30 2.20 34.13 6.04
N LEU A 31 1.74 35.02 5.15
CA LEU A 31 1.16 34.61 3.87
C LEU A 31 2.16 33.86 3.00
N VAL A 32 3.39 34.36 2.91
CA VAL A 32 4.48 33.69 2.18
C VAL A 32 4.77 32.33 2.81
N GLY A 33 4.86 32.25 4.14
CA GLY A 33 5.04 30.99 4.87
C GLY A 33 3.91 29.99 4.60
N LEU A 34 2.66 30.45 4.57
CA LEU A 34 1.49 29.62 4.27
C LEU A 34 1.55 29.06 2.84
N VAL A 35 1.87 29.89 1.86
CA VAL A 35 1.99 29.47 0.45
C VAL A 35 3.11 28.44 0.27
N ILE A 36 4.28 28.68 0.88
CA ILE A 36 5.40 27.74 0.84
C ILE A 36 5.00 26.41 1.48
N SER A 37 4.35 26.44 2.65
CA SER A 37 3.86 25.24 3.33
C SER A 37 2.89 24.45 2.45
N ALA A 38 1.90 25.13 1.86
CA ALA A 38 0.94 24.49 0.96
C ALA A 38 1.64 23.83 -0.25
N GLN A 39 2.59 24.52 -0.86
CA GLN A 39 3.35 24.00 -1.99
C GLN A 39 4.20 22.77 -1.61
N LEU A 40 4.84 22.79 -0.43
CA LEU A 40 5.62 21.66 0.08
C LEU A 40 4.75 20.42 0.34
N VAL A 41 3.55 20.61 0.90
CA VAL A 41 2.61 19.50 1.13
C VAL A 41 2.18 18.87 -0.20
N VAL A 42 1.87 19.68 -1.21
CA VAL A 42 1.52 19.16 -2.55
C VAL A 42 2.70 18.42 -3.18
N TYR A 43 3.91 18.98 -3.09
CA TYR A 43 5.11 18.38 -3.65
C TYR A 43 5.46 17.03 -3.01
N THR A 44 5.41 16.95 -1.67
CA THR A 44 5.65 15.70 -0.95
C THR A 44 4.58 14.65 -1.27
N SER A 45 3.31 15.03 -1.40
CA SER A 45 2.24 14.12 -1.85
C SER A 45 2.50 13.60 -3.27
N PHE A 46 2.96 14.45 -4.18
CA PHE A 46 3.30 14.04 -5.54
C PHE A 46 4.45 13.04 -5.57
N LEU A 47 5.54 13.29 -4.84
CA LEU A 47 6.66 12.35 -4.72
C LEU A 47 6.24 11.03 -4.09
N ALA A 48 5.39 11.08 -3.05
CA ALA A 48 4.86 9.89 -2.40
C ALA A 48 4.09 8.99 -3.38
N ARG A 49 3.30 9.58 -4.30
CA ARG A 49 2.61 8.82 -5.36
C ARG A 49 3.59 8.05 -6.25
N GLY A 50 4.74 8.63 -6.56
CA GLY A 50 5.79 7.96 -7.34
C GLY A 50 6.35 6.73 -6.62
N HIS A 51 6.74 6.88 -5.35
CA HIS A 51 7.27 5.77 -4.55
C HIS A 51 6.23 4.67 -4.30
N ILE A 52 4.98 5.04 -4.00
CA ILE A 52 3.87 4.10 -3.80
C ILE A 52 3.59 3.33 -5.09
N ASN A 53 3.62 3.98 -6.25
CA ASN A 53 3.41 3.30 -7.53
C ASN A 53 4.49 2.26 -7.81
N HIS A 54 5.76 2.56 -7.48
CA HIS A 54 6.83 1.59 -7.64
C HIS A 54 6.67 0.39 -6.70
N LEU A 55 6.34 0.65 -5.43
CA LEU A 55 6.05 -0.41 -4.46
C LEU A 55 4.90 -1.31 -4.96
N HIS A 56 3.81 -0.72 -5.44
CA HIS A 56 2.68 -1.46 -5.97
C HIS A 56 3.00 -2.28 -7.22
N GLN A 57 3.94 -1.84 -8.06
CA GLN A 57 4.41 -2.66 -9.19
C GLN A 57 5.12 -3.91 -8.70
N LEU A 58 6.08 -3.78 -7.79
CA LEU A 58 6.79 -4.93 -7.22
C LEU A 58 5.84 -5.89 -6.48
N GLU A 59 4.84 -5.35 -5.76
CA GLU A 59 3.82 -6.16 -5.10
C GLU A 59 2.97 -6.95 -6.09
N ARG A 60 2.61 -6.36 -7.24
CA ARG A 60 1.87 -7.03 -8.31
C ARG A 60 2.69 -8.16 -8.89
N ASP A 61 3.94 -7.91 -9.26
CA ASP A 61 4.82 -8.92 -9.83
C ASP A 61 4.99 -10.11 -8.86
N ARG A 62 5.18 -9.82 -7.56
CA ARG A 62 5.25 -10.86 -6.52
C ARG A 62 3.94 -11.64 -6.42
N ASN A 63 2.81 -10.97 -6.46
CA ASN A 63 1.50 -11.62 -6.36
C ASN A 63 1.24 -12.53 -7.56
N ASP A 64 1.58 -12.10 -8.77
CA ASP A 64 1.43 -12.90 -9.98
C ASP A 64 2.28 -14.17 -9.91
N MET A 65 3.54 -14.07 -9.45
CA MET A 65 4.39 -15.24 -9.19
C MET A 65 3.81 -16.18 -8.11
N GLN A 66 3.19 -15.63 -7.06
CA GLN A 66 2.56 -16.45 -6.02
C GLN A 66 1.34 -17.22 -6.55
N VAL A 67 0.57 -16.60 -7.45
CA VAL A 67 -0.55 -17.27 -8.12
C VAL A 67 -0.05 -18.42 -8.98
N GLU A 68 0.96 -18.18 -9.82
CA GLU A 68 1.57 -19.22 -10.65
C GLU A 68 2.12 -20.38 -9.80
N TRP A 69 2.84 -20.05 -8.73
CA TRP A 69 3.36 -21.06 -7.81
C TRP A 69 2.24 -21.87 -7.15
N GLY A 70 1.13 -21.23 -6.77
CA GLY A 70 -0.04 -21.91 -6.24
C GLY A 70 -0.68 -22.87 -7.25
N GLN A 71 -0.77 -22.47 -8.53
CA GLN A 71 -1.26 -23.33 -9.61
C GLN A 71 -0.36 -24.55 -9.79
N LEU A 72 0.96 -24.35 -9.87
CA LEU A 72 1.94 -25.43 -9.98
C LEU A 72 1.91 -26.38 -8.78
N LEU A 73 1.69 -25.87 -7.57
CA LEU A 73 1.58 -26.70 -6.37
C LEU A 73 0.34 -27.60 -6.43
N ILE A 74 -0.78 -27.07 -6.91
CA ILE A 74 -2.02 -27.84 -7.12
C ILE A 74 -1.77 -28.92 -8.17
N GLU A 75 -1.14 -28.57 -9.30
CA GLU A 75 -0.74 -29.55 -10.31
C GLU A 75 0.12 -30.65 -9.67
N GLN A 76 1.22 -30.29 -8.99
CA GLN A 76 2.08 -31.29 -8.35
C GLN A 76 1.33 -32.18 -7.34
N SER A 77 0.43 -31.62 -6.55
CA SER A 77 -0.38 -32.38 -5.58
C SER A 77 -1.33 -33.37 -6.26
N ALA A 78 -1.89 -33.02 -7.43
CA ALA A 78 -2.75 -33.89 -8.21
C ALA A 78 -1.97 -35.08 -8.81
N TRP A 79 -0.76 -34.83 -9.33
CA TRP A 79 0.12 -35.88 -9.83
C TRP A 79 0.64 -36.80 -8.71
N ALA A 80 0.96 -36.23 -7.55
CA ALA A 80 1.46 -36.96 -6.39
C ALA A 80 0.40 -37.85 -5.73
N SER A 81 -0.89 -37.45 -5.72
CA SER A 81 -1.96 -38.23 -5.10
C SER A 81 -2.36 -39.45 -5.93
N HIS A 82 -2.37 -39.34 -7.27
CA HIS A 82 -2.70 -40.46 -8.17
C HIS A 82 -1.51 -41.40 -8.41
N SER A 83 -0.34 -40.87 -8.81
CA SER A 83 0.74 -41.73 -9.30
C SER A 83 1.43 -42.53 -8.18
N ARG A 84 1.60 -41.95 -7.00
CA ARG A 84 2.40 -42.57 -5.93
C ARG A 84 1.62 -43.64 -5.16
N VAL A 85 0.32 -43.47 -4.98
CA VAL A 85 -0.53 -44.49 -4.32
C VAL A 85 -0.74 -45.68 -5.27
N GLU A 86 -1.01 -45.43 -6.55
CA GLU A 86 -1.24 -46.48 -7.53
C GLU A 86 0.01 -47.33 -7.79
N SER A 87 1.19 -46.70 -7.93
CA SER A 87 2.46 -47.43 -8.11
C SER A 87 2.82 -48.30 -6.91
N ILE A 88 2.65 -47.78 -5.69
CA ILE A 88 2.94 -48.53 -4.45
C ILE A 88 1.98 -49.72 -4.30
N VAL A 89 0.71 -49.56 -4.66
CA VAL A 89 -0.29 -50.64 -4.59
C VAL A 89 -0.06 -51.71 -5.67
N ILE A 90 0.35 -51.33 -6.87
CA ILE A 90 0.65 -52.29 -7.94
C ILE A 90 1.95 -53.05 -7.65
N GLU A 91 3.00 -52.35 -7.24
CA GLU A 91 4.35 -52.92 -7.09
C GLU A 91 4.51 -53.72 -5.79
N GLN A 92 3.98 -53.23 -4.66
CA GLN A 92 4.12 -53.93 -3.36
C GLN A 92 2.96 -54.90 -3.07
N LEU A 93 1.74 -54.62 -3.52
CA LEU A 93 0.58 -55.48 -3.23
C LEU A 93 0.17 -56.42 -4.38
N LYS A 94 0.84 -56.39 -5.55
CA LYS A 94 0.44 -57.18 -6.75
C LYS A 94 -1.07 -57.07 -7.06
N MET A 95 -1.69 -55.93 -6.74
CA MET A 95 -3.10 -55.72 -7.05
C MET A 95 -3.24 -55.31 -8.52
N GLY A 96 -3.43 -56.30 -9.38
CA GLY A 96 -4.08 -56.16 -10.68
C GLY A 96 -5.49 -56.74 -10.59
N VAL A 97 -6.43 -56.23 -11.40
CA VAL A 97 -7.80 -56.76 -11.48
C VAL A 97 -7.72 -58.27 -11.80
N PRO A 98 -8.16 -59.16 -10.89
CA PRO A 98 -8.08 -60.59 -11.13
C PRO A 98 -9.00 -60.95 -12.31
N PRO A 99 -8.57 -61.85 -13.22
CA PRO A 99 -9.43 -62.30 -14.29
C PRO A 99 -10.68 -62.96 -13.70
N ALA A 100 -11.84 -62.77 -14.35
CA ALA A 100 -13.18 -63.12 -13.86
C ALA A 100 -13.40 -64.58 -13.41
N GLN A 101 -12.40 -65.43 -13.61
CA GLN A 101 -12.34 -66.85 -13.27
C GLN A 101 -12.03 -67.13 -11.78
N ASP A 102 -11.58 -66.14 -10.99
CA ASP A 102 -11.26 -66.31 -9.56
C ASP A 102 -12.29 -65.66 -8.59
N ILE A 103 -13.44 -65.20 -9.08
CA ILE A 103 -14.45 -64.53 -8.24
C ILE A 103 -15.44 -65.58 -7.68
N VAL A 104 -15.25 -65.96 -6.40
CA VAL A 104 -16.23 -66.78 -5.67
C VAL A 104 -17.14 -65.91 -4.82
N LEU A 105 -18.42 -65.88 -5.17
CA LEU A 105 -19.46 -65.08 -4.51
C LEU A 105 -20.02 -65.85 -3.31
N VAL A 106 -19.57 -65.51 -2.10
CA VAL A 106 -20.08 -66.14 -0.88
C VAL A 106 -21.35 -65.44 -0.43
N ARG A 107 -22.49 -66.13 -0.54
CA ARG A 107 -23.79 -65.72 -0.02
C ARG A 107 -23.80 -65.92 1.50
N GLN A 108 -23.84 -64.83 2.27
CA GLN A 108 -24.12 -64.89 3.71
C GLN A 108 -25.58 -65.31 3.93
N LEU A 109 -25.77 -66.31 4.81
CA LEU A 109 -27.06 -66.73 5.37
C LEU A 109 -27.38 -65.90 6.61
#